data_AF-A0A5C5CRU2-F1
#
_entry.id   AF-A0A5C5CRU2-F1
#
_cell.length_a   1.000
_cell.length_b   1.000
_cell.length_c   1.000
_cell.angle_alpha   90.00
_cell.angle_beta   90.00
_cell.angle_gamma   90.00
#
_symmetry.space_group_name_H-M   'P 1'
#
loop_
_entity.id
_entity.type
_entity.pdbx_description
1 polymer ?
#
loop_
_entity_poly.entity_id
_entity_poly.type
_entity_poly.pdbx_seq_one_letter_code
_entity_poly.pdbx_strand_id
1 'polypeptide(L)'
;MKCPKWMKRADFDRILQMDPEEALDEVERLKNELREYKRKWREDNREKYREYKREYVRQWRKKNPKKAKEIDKRKQDKIRDDPVLLERARQLRRESRARTGIYTNEKRAPEIERAIRMRRYYRNKSLKMAREKPNELRALIRPMVPGYLDPSAKMDVIAAVMEMALRNRVELNKLNEAVKAAVTAYNRQFDHFKNVSIDAPIAGTDSLTRADMIDSEAFHF
;
A
#
# COMPACT_ATOMS: atom_id res chain seq x y z
N MET A 1 -20.19 47.29 -20.67
CA MET A 1 -20.69 46.04 -20.05
C MET A 1 -19.83 44.86 -20.52
N LYS A 2 -19.44 43.94 -19.63
CA LYS A 2 -18.52 42.84 -19.98
C LYS A 2 -19.29 41.64 -20.55
N CYS A 3 -18.84 41.11 -21.69
CA CYS A 3 -19.41 39.91 -22.31
C CYS A 3 -19.38 38.72 -21.32
N PRO A 4 -20.50 38.02 -21.09
CA PRO A 4 -20.52 36.80 -20.29
C PRO A 4 -19.62 35.71 -20.89
N LYS A 5 -18.92 34.95 -20.04
CA LYS A 5 -17.99 33.88 -20.47
C LYS A 5 -18.64 32.73 -21.24
N TRP A 6 -19.97 32.63 -21.22
CA TRP A 6 -20.73 31.55 -21.85
C TRP A 6 -21.27 31.92 -23.23
N MET A 7 -21.12 33.17 -23.67
CA MET A 7 -21.65 33.72 -24.90
C MET A 7 -20.50 34.24 -25.77
N LYS A 8 -20.64 34.15 -27.10
CA LYS A 8 -19.64 34.73 -28.01
C LYS A 8 -19.79 36.26 -28.02
N ARG A 9 -18.68 36.95 -28.31
CA ARG A 9 -18.69 38.42 -28.33
C ARG A 9 -19.64 38.99 -29.38
N ALA A 10 -19.74 38.36 -30.56
CA ALA A 10 -20.65 38.76 -31.62
C ALA A 10 -22.13 38.67 -31.20
N ASP A 11 -22.53 37.58 -30.53
CA ASP A 11 -23.90 37.39 -30.04
C ASP A 11 -24.24 38.42 -28.95
N PHE A 12 -23.26 38.75 -28.10
CA PHE A 12 -23.42 39.78 -27.07
C PHE A 12 -23.59 41.18 -27.65
N ASP A 13 -22.79 41.54 -28.66
CA ASP A 13 -22.89 42.84 -29.32
C ASP A 13 -24.19 42.96 -30.13
N ARG A 14 -24.70 41.85 -30.68
CA ARG A 14 -26.03 41.78 -31.30
C ARG A 14 -27.16 42.02 -30.29
N ILE A 15 -27.14 41.33 -29.14
CA ILE A 15 -28.17 41.47 -28.09
C ILE A 15 -28.22 42.90 -27.54
N LEU A 16 -27.08 43.61 -27.47
CA LEU A 16 -27.03 45.01 -27.02
C LEU A 16 -27.71 45.99 -27.98
N GLN A 17 -27.95 45.60 -29.23
CA GLN A 17 -28.60 46.41 -30.26
C GLN A 17 -30.08 46.06 -30.45
N MET A 18 -30.58 45.03 -29.77
CA MET A 18 -31.98 44.59 -29.85
C MET A 18 -32.85 45.27 -28.80
N ASP A 19 -34.16 45.30 -29.05
CA ASP A 19 -35.11 45.77 -28.05
C ASP A 19 -35.12 44.86 -26.82
N PRO A 20 -35.41 45.38 -25.61
CA PRO A 20 -35.26 44.63 -24.36
C PRO A 20 -36.02 43.31 -24.30
N GLU A 21 -37.20 43.23 -24.91
CA GLU A 21 -38.01 42.01 -24.95
C GLU A 21 -37.38 40.97 -25.90
N GLU A 22 -36.99 41.38 -27.11
CA GLU A 22 -36.33 40.51 -28.08
C GLU A 22 -34.94 40.02 -27.58
N ALA A 23 -34.22 40.89 -26.86
CA ALA A 23 -32.95 40.57 -26.23
C ALA A 23 -33.08 39.46 -25.18
N LEU A 24 -34.17 39.43 -24.41
CA LEU A 24 -34.42 38.39 -23.41
C LEU A 24 -34.71 37.04 -24.06
N ASP A 25 -35.55 37.03 -25.10
CA ASP A 25 -35.88 35.82 -25.86
C ASP A 25 -34.64 35.23 -26.53
N GLU A 26 -33.79 36.08 -27.12
CA GLU A 26 -32.55 35.66 -27.75
C GLU A 26 -31.55 35.11 -26.72
N VAL A 27 -31.45 35.73 -25.54
CA VAL A 27 -30.63 35.21 -24.43
C VAL A 27 -31.14 33.85 -23.97
N GLU A 28 -32.45 33.65 -23.90
CA GLU A 28 -33.04 32.37 -23.52
C GLU A 28 -32.78 31.29 -24.58
N ARG A 29 -32.93 31.63 -25.87
CA ARG A 29 -32.58 30.76 -27.00
C ARG A 29 -31.12 30.29 -26.92
N LEU A 30 -30.17 31.22 -26.76
CA LEU A 30 -28.74 30.89 -26.65
C LEU A 30 -28.43 30.05 -25.40
N LYS A 31 -29.11 30.30 -24.27
CA LYS A 31 -28.97 29.46 -23.07
C LYS A 31 -29.50 28.05 -23.30
N ASN A 32 -30.58 27.90 -24.06
CA ASN A 32 -31.17 26.60 -24.39
C ASN A 32 -30.26 25.84 -25.34
N GLU A 33 -29.77 26.47 -26.41
CA GLU A 33 -28.77 25.88 -27.32
C GLU A 33 -27.52 25.42 -26.56
N LEU A 34 -26.99 26.24 -25.64
CA LEU A 34 -25.84 25.86 -24.82
C LEU A 34 -26.15 24.69 -23.89
N ARG A 35 -27.35 24.63 -23.31
CA ARG A 35 -27.80 23.51 -22.46
C ARG A 35 -27.89 22.23 -23.26
N GLU A 36 -28.43 22.28 -24.47
CA GLU A 36 -28.54 21.14 -25.37
C GLU A 36 -27.18 20.67 -25.87
N TYR A 37 -26.31 21.59 -26.28
CA TYR A 37 -24.93 21.28 -26.65
C TYR A 37 -24.20 20.57 -25.51
N LYS A 38 -24.29 21.09 -24.28
CA LYS A 38 -23.70 20.44 -23.10
C LYS A 38 -24.37 19.11 -22.76
N ARG A 39 -25.66 18.91 -23.09
CA ARG A 39 -26.34 17.62 -22.93
C ARG A 39 -25.75 16.60 -23.91
N LYS A 40 -25.76 16.91 -25.21
CA LYS A 40 -25.20 16.06 -26.28
C LYS A 40 -23.73 15.75 -26.02
N TRP A 41 -22.92 16.76 -25.71
CA TRP A 41 -21.50 16.54 -25.39
C TRP A 41 -21.29 15.60 -24.20
N ARG A 42 -22.13 15.66 -23.15
CA ARG A 42 -22.05 14.75 -22.00
C ARG A 42 -22.50 13.32 -22.33
N GLU A 43 -23.39 13.16 -23.31
CA GLU A 43 -23.82 11.86 -23.81
C GLU A 43 -22.71 11.26 -24.67
N ASP A 44 -22.17 12.02 -25.61
CA ASP A 44 -21.10 11.59 -26.53
C ASP A 44 -19.77 11.35 -25.80
N ASN A 45 -19.48 12.14 -24.75
CA ASN A 45 -18.24 12.07 -23.97
C ASN A 45 -18.47 11.59 -22.53
N ARG A 46 -19.39 10.63 -22.36
CA ARG A 46 -19.84 10.15 -21.04
C ARG A 46 -18.71 9.77 -20.10
N GLU A 47 -17.70 9.06 -20.61
CA GLU A 47 -16.55 8.60 -19.80
C GLU A 47 -15.64 9.75 -19.40
N LYS A 48 -15.23 10.60 -20.35
CA LYS A 48 -14.42 11.79 -20.08
C LYS A 48 -15.11 12.71 -19.08
N TYR A 49 -16.42 12.92 -19.20
CA TYR A 49 -17.18 13.72 -18.25
C TYR A 49 -17.24 13.09 -16.86
N ARG A 50 -17.42 11.77 -16.76
CA ARG A 50 -17.39 11.03 -15.47
C ARG A 50 -16.05 11.20 -14.78
N GLU A 51 -14.96 11.06 -15.51
CA GLU A 51 -13.61 11.22 -14.98
C GLU A 51 -13.33 12.66 -14.53
N TYR A 52 -13.59 13.64 -15.39
CA TYR A 52 -13.50 15.07 -15.06
C TYR A 52 -14.29 15.39 -13.78
N LYS A 53 -15.53 14.92 -13.68
CA LYS A 53 -16.38 15.15 -12.51
C LYS A 53 -15.83 14.48 -11.25
N ARG A 54 -15.28 13.27 -11.35
CA ARG A 54 -14.64 12.57 -10.23
C ARG A 54 -13.43 13.36 -9.72
N GLU A 55 -12.56 13.80 -10.62
CA GLU A 55 -11.35 14.55 -10.26
C GLU A 55 -11.71 15.92 -9.67
N TYR A 56 -12.65 16.64 -10.29
CA TYR A 56 -13.16 17.91 -9.77
C TYR A 56 -13.71 17.75 -8.34
N VAL A 57 -14.53 16.72 -8.09
CA VAL A 57 -15.08 16.45 -6.74
C VAL A 57 -13.96 16.10 -5.76
N ARG A 58 -12.96 15.31 -6.16
CA ARG A 58 -11.80 14.97 -5.33
C ARG A 58 -11.03 16.23 -4.92
N GLN A 59 -10.69 17.08 -5.89
CA GLN A 59 -9.97 18.33 -5.63
C GLN A 59 -10.80 19.29 -4.77
N TRP A 60 -12.10 19.41 -5.03
CA TRP A 60 -13.00 20.23 -4.22
C TRP A 60 -13.07 19.75 -2.77
N ARG A 61 -13.19 18.43 -2.54
CA ARG A 61 -13.19 17.82 -1.19
C ARG A 61 -11.87 18.06 -0.47
N LYS A 62 -10.73 18.00 -1.18
CA LYS A 62 -9.40 18.31 -0.63
C LYS A 62 -9.30 19.76 -0.18
N LYS A 63 -9.82 20.70 -0.97
CA LYS A 63 -9.85 22.13 -0.64
C LYS A 63 -10.89 22.48 0.44
N ASN A 64 -11.99 21.73 0.54
CA ASN A 64 -13.13 22.04 1.41
C ASN A 64 -13.50 20.87 2.36
N PRO A 65 -12.60 20.41 3.24
CA PRO A 65 -12.81 19.19 4.04
C PRO A 65 -13.99 19.30 5.02
N LYS A 66 -14.20 20.47 5.64
CA LYS A 66 -15.29 20.70 6.60
C LYS A 66 -16.67 20.61 5.92
N LYS A 67 -16.84 21.31 4.78
CA LYS A 67 -18.08 21.26 3.99
C LYS A 67 -18.35 19.87 3.43
N ALA A 68 -17.31 19.15 3.00
CA ALA A 68 -17.46 17.78 2.53
C ALA A 68 -17.99 16.85 3.63
N LYS A 69 -17.45 16.94 4.86
CA LYS A 69 -17.94 16.17 6.02
C LYS A 69 -19.39 16.49 6.36
N GLU A 70 -19.77 17.77 6.30
CA GLU A 70 -21.15 18.18 6.57
C GLU A 70 -22.14 17.63 5.54
N ILE A 71 -21.79 17.69 4.25
CA ILE A 71 -22.61 17.09 3.17
C ILE A 71 -22.75 15.58 3.38
N ASP A 72 -21.65 14.89 3.73
CA ASP A 72 -21.67 13.46 3.97
C ASP A 72 -22.54 13.12 5.20
N LYS A 73 -22.46 13.92 6.28
CA LYS A 73 -23.31 13.77 7.47
C LYS A 73 -24.79 13.95 7.11
N ARG A 74 -25.16 15.05 6.43
CA ARG A 74 -26.55 15.29 5.98
C ARG A 74 -27.08 14.16 5.11
N LYS A 75 -26.23 13.57 4.26
CA LYS A 75 -26.60 12.41 3.44
C LYS A 75 -26.83 11.17 4.30
N GLN A 76 -25.99 10.92 5.30
CA GLN A 76 -26.16 9.80 6.22
C GLN A 76 -27.41 9.96 7.09
N ASP A 77 -27.67 11.16 7.61
CA ASP A 77 -28.87 11.45 8.39
C ASP A 77 -30.13 11.18 7.53
N LYS A 78 -30.19 11.68 6.30
CA LYS A 78 -31.29 11.36 5.36
C LYS A 78 -31.49 9.86 5.12
N ILE A 79 -30.41 9.08 5.03
CA ILE A 79 -30.49 7.63 4.86
C ILE A 79 -30.95 6.94 6.14
N ARG A 80 -30.58 7.47 7.31
CA ARG A 80 -30.98 6.90 8.61
C ARG A 80 -32.44 7.17 8.90
N ASP A 81 -32.91 8.36 8.58
CA ASP A 81 -34.24 8.85 8.94
C ASP A 81 -35.33 8.26 8.00
N ASP A 82 -34.95 7.72 6.84
CA ASP A 82 -35.82 7.00 5.91
C ASP A 82 -35.56 5.48 5.95
N PRO A 83 -36.52 4.67 6.44
CA PRO A 83 -36.38 3.21 6.55
C PRO A 83 -36.10 2.51 5.21
N VAL A 84 -36.69 2.98 4.12
CA VAL A 84 -36.55 2.38 2.78
C VAL A 84 -35.15 2.64 2.24
N LEU A 85 -34.63 3.87 2.40
CA LEU A 85 -33.26 4.20 2.04
C LEU A 85 -32.24 3.45 2.89
N LEU A 86 -32.53 3.26 4.19
CA LEU A 86 -31.69 2.51 5.10
C LEU A 86 -31.58 1.05 4.68
N GLU A 87 -32.70 0.40 4.37
CA GLU A 87 -32.74 -0.98 3.92
C GLU A 87 -31.98 -1.16 2.60
N ARG A 88 -32.24 -0.30 1.61
CA ARG A 88 -31.52 -0.30 0.33
C ARG A 88 -30.01 -0.12 0.54
N ALA A 89 -29.60 0.76 1.45
CA ALA A 89 -28.18 0.94 1.79
C ALA A 89 -27.56 -0.28 2.47
N ARG A 90 -28.33 -1.06 3.25
CA ARG A 90 -27.90 -2.35 3.82
C ARG A 90 -27.78 -3.41 2.73
N GLN A 91 -28.75 -3.48 1.82
CA GLN A 91 -28.73 -4.41 0.69
C GLN A 91 -27.53 -4.17 -0.24
N LEU A 92 -27.31 -2.92 -0.68
CA LEU A 92 -26.14 -2.56 -1.50
C LEU A 92 -24.81 -2.91 -0.81
N ARG A 93 -24.76 -2.78 0.53
CA ARG A 93 -23.60 -3.23 1.31
C ARG A 93 -23.43 -4.75 1.27
N ARG A 94 -24.52 -5.53 1.38
CA ARG A 94 -24.49 -7.00 1.24
C ARG A 94 -24.02 -7.42 -0.16
N GLU A 95 -24.57 -6.82 -1.21
CA GLU A 95 -24.22 -7.11 -2.60
C GLU A 95 -22.77 -6.74 -2.93
N SER A 96 -22.31 -5.57 -2.49
CA SER A 96 -20.92 -5.15 -2.65
C SER A 96 -19.95 -6.12 -1.95
N ARG A 97 -20.31 -6.58 -0.75
CA ARG A 97 -19.54 -7.59 0.00
C ARG A 97 -19.52 -8.94 -0.71
N ALA A 98 -20.64 -9.39 -1.27
CA ALA A 98 -20.72 -10.62 -2.05
C ALA A 98 -19.83 -10.54 -3.31
N ARG A 99 -19.86 -9.41 -4.02
CA ARG A 99 -19.11 -9.20 -5.26
C ARG A 99 -17.59 -9.09 -5.05
N THR A 100 -17.16 -8.44 -3.98
CA THR A 100 -15.73 -8.18 -3.74
C THR A 100 -15.01 -9.35 -3.05
N GLY A 101 -15.74 -10.38 -2.61
CA GLY A 101 -15.14 -11.53 -1.93
C GLY A 101 -14.45 -11.17 -0.61
N ILE A 102 -14.66 -9.96 -0.09
CA ILE A 102 -14.13 -9.53 1.21
C ILE A 102 -15.01 -10.17 2.30
N TYR A 103 -14.89 -11.49 2.40
CA TYR A 103 -15.41 -12.31 3.47
C TYR A 103 -14.28 -12.49 4.50
N THR A 104 -14.18 -11.56 5.42
CA THR A 104 -13.74 -11.90 6.77
C THR A 104 -14.82 -11.43 7.73
N ASN A 105 -16.04 -11.97 7.55
CA ASN A 105 -17.20 -11.70 8.40
C ASN A 105 -17.54 -12.88 9.32
N GLU A 106 -16.68 -13.90 9.42
CA GLU A 106 -16.62 -14.56 10.72
C GLU A 106 -16.06 -13.52 11.68
N LYS A 107 -16.86 -13.14 12.70
CA LYS A 107 -16.31 -12.46 13.86
C LYS A 107 -15.19 -13.36 14.37
N ARG A 108 -13.94 -13.04 14.03
CA ARG A 108 -12.79 -13.71 14.61
C ARG A 108 -12.99 -13.63 16.12
N ALA A 109 -12.78 -14.75 16.80
CA ALA A 109 -12.85 -14.76 18.25
C ALA A 109 -12.04 -13.55 18.78
N PRO A 110 -12.53 -12.80 19.79
CA PRO A 110 -11.86 -11.59 20.27
C PRO A 110 -10.36 -11.79 20.56
N GLU A 111 -9.99 -13.00 20.95
CA GLU A 111 -8.60 -13.44 21.17
C GLU A 111 -7.75 -13.43 19.89
N ILE A 112 -8.28 -13.92 18.77
CA ILE A 112 -7.58 -13.93 17.48
C ILE A 112 -7.35 -12.48 17.02
N GLU A 113 -8.36 -11.62 17.16
CA GLU A 113 -8.22 -10.22 16.80
C GLU A 113 -7.19 -9.50 17.68
N ARG A 114 -7.21 -9.78 19.00
CA ARG A 114 -6.21 -9.28 19.94
C ARG A 114 -4.81 -9.76 19.57
N ALA A 115 -4.63 -11.04 19.24
CA ALA A 115 -3.34 -11.59 18.83
C ALA A 115 -2.79 -10.92 17.56
N ILE A 116 -3.65 -10.70 16.55
CA ILE A 116 -3.26 -9.99 15.32
C ILE A 116 -2.86 -8.55 15.62
N ARG A 117 -3.61 -7.86 16.48
CA ARG A 117 -3.31 -6.50 16.91
C ARG A 117 -1.98 -6.42 17.65
N MET A 118 -1.72 -7.33 18.57
CA MET A 118 -0.47 -7.43 19.33
C MET A 118 0.73 -7.72 18.41
N ARG A 119 0.58 -8.69 17.49
CA ARG A 119 1.59 -8.97 16.46
C ARG A 119 1.93 -7.72 15.65
N ARG A 120 0.92 -6.99 15.15
CA ARG A 120 1.13 -5.75 14.41
C ARG A 120 1.83 -4.69 15.27
N TYR A 121 1.43 -4.54 16.53
CA TYR A 121 2.05 -3.60 17.46
C TYR A 121 3.54 -3.90 17.65
N TYR A 122 3.92 -5.15 17.96
CA TYR A 122 5.32 -5.52 18.19
C TYR A 122 6.18 -5.46 16.92
N ARG A 123 5.61 -5.75 15.75
CA ARG A 123 6.31 -5.54 14.46
C ARG A 123 6.56 -4.06 14.15
N ASN A 124 5.55 -3.22 14.38
CA ASN A 124 5.75 -1.78 14.22
C ASN A 124 6.76 -1.22 15.23
N LYS A 125 6.79 -1.78 16.45
CA LYS A 125 7.76 -1.38 17.48
C LYS A 125 9.19 -1.76 17.09
N SER A 126 9.41 -2.98 16.59
CA SER A 126 10.74 -3.39 16.08
C SER A 126 11.17 -2.57 14.87
N LEU A 127 10.27 -2.30 13.92
CA LEU A 127 10.52 -1.43 12.77
C LEU A 127 10.91 -0.01 13.21
N LYS A 128 10.18 0.56 14.18
CA LYS A 128 10.46 1.88 14.72
C LYS A 128 11.84 1.92 15.39
N MET A 129 12.16 0.93 16.21
CA MET A 129 13.49 0.83 16.83
C MET A 129 14.60 0.65 15.80
N ALA A 130 14.39 -0.16 14.76
CA ALA A 130 15.38 -0.35 13.70
C ALA A 130 15.68 0.96 12.94
N ARG A 131 14.69 1.84 12.76
CA ARG A 131 14.85 3.13 12.07
C ARG A 131 15.41 4.24 12.96
N GLU A 132 14.85 4.39 14.16
CA GLU A 132 15.11 5.55 15.02
C GLU A 132 16.21 5.27 16.06
N LYS A 133 16.34 4.02 16.51
CA LYS A 133 17.19 3.60 17.64
C LYS A 133 17.92 2.28 17.35
N PRO A 134 18.72 2.21 16.26
CA PRO A 134 19.33 0.95 15.82
C PRO A 134 20.29 0.36 16.84
N ASN A 135 20.99 1.20 17.62
CA ASN A 135 21.91 0.75 18.65
C ASN A 135 21.19 0.06 19.82
N GLU A 136 20.01 0.55 20.22
CA GLU A 136 19.18 -0.09 21.25
C GLU A 136 18.69 -1.46 20.77
N LEU A 137 18.24 -1.56 19.51
CA LEU A 137 17.79 -2.84 18.95
C LEU A 137 18.95 -3.84 18.85
N ARG A 138 20.15 -3.39 18.43
CA ARG A 138 21.35 -4.23 18.42
C ARG A 138 21.73 -4.72 19.82
N ALA A 139 21.65 -3.86 20.83
CA ALA A 139 21.92 -4.23 22.22
C ALA A 139 20.95 -5.29 22.74
N LEU A 140 19.69 -5.26 22.31
CA LEU A 140 18.70 -6.31 22.63
C LEU A 140 19.00 -7.63 21.90
N ILE A 141 19.46 -7.59 20.66
CA ILE A 141 19.73 -8.79 19.86
C ILE A 141 21.03 -9.47 20.31
N ARG A 142 22.08 -8.70 20.58
CA ARG A 142 23.44 -9.21 20.89
C ARG A 142 23.47 -10.35 21.93
N PRO A 143 22.81 -10.28 23.10
CA PRO A 143 22.82 -11.36 24.08
C PRO A 143 22.04 -12.62 23.63
N MET A 144 21.19 -12.50 22.62
CA MET A 144 20.40 -13.62 22.08
C MET A 144 21.20 -14.45 21.04
N VAL A 145 22.31 -13.91 20.54
CA VAL A 145 23.16 -14.59 19.55
C VAL A 145 24.02 -15.65 20.25
N PRO A 146 24.11 -16.88 19.70
CA PRO A 146 24.91 -17.92 20.32
C PRO A 146 26.39 -17.56 20.51
N GLY A 147 26.95 -17.92 21.66
CA GLY A 147 28.31 -17.58 22.06
C GLY A 147 29.40 -18.23 21.21
N TYR A 148 29.14 -19.42 20.64
CA TYR A 148 30.08 -20.19 19.83
C TYR A 148 30.38 -19.58 18.44
N LEU A 149 29.58 -18.60 17.98
CA LEU A 149 29.81 -17.96 16.70
C LEU A 149 30.99 -16.99 16.79
N ASP A 150 31.81 -16.94 15.75
CA ASP A 150 32.89 -15.96 15.63
C ASP A 150 32.34 -14.52 15.60
N PRO A 151 33.16 -13.52 15.97
CA PRO A 151 32.72 -12.12 15.97
C PRO A 151 32.13 -11.65 14.64
N SER A 152 32.68 -12.09 13.50
CA SER A 152 32.13 -11.77 12.18
C SER A 152 30.73 -12.37 11.99
N ALA A 153 30.59 -13.68 12.26
CA ALA A 153 29.32 -14.39 12.15
C ALA A 153 28.23 -13.78 13.05
N LYS A 154 28.61 -13.35 14.25
CA LYS A 154 27.71 -12.64 15.17
C LYS A 154 27.19 -11.35 14.56
N MET A 155 28.04 -10.56 13.90
CA MET A 155 27.64 -9.32 13.25
C MET A 155 26.71 -9.56 12.06
N ASP A 156 26.96 -10.59 11.26
CA ASP A 156 26.12 -10.96 10.12
C ASP A 156 24.72 -11.38 10.56
N VAL A 157 24.62 -12.21 11.61
CA VAL A 157 23.34 -12.61 12.21
C VAL A 157 22.58 -11.39 12.74
N ILE A 158 23.27 -10.47 13.44
CA ILE A 158 22.64 -9.24 13.94
C ILE A 158 22.13 -8.38 12.78
N ALA A 159 22.94 -8.22 11.72
CA ALA A 159 22.57 -7.45 10.53
C ALA A 159 21.33 -8.05 9.83
N ALA A 160 21.27 -9.37 9.68
CA ALA A 160 20.13 -10.07 9.11
C ALA A 160 18.83 -9.83 9.92
N VAL A 161 18.90 -9.90 11.25
CA VAL A 161 17.72 -9.62 12.11
C VAL A 161 17.28 -8.17 12.01
N MET A 162 18.23 -7.23 11.95
CA MET A 162 17.96 -5.80 11.74
C MET A 162 17.26 -5.55 10.40
N GLU A 163 17.70 -6.22 9.33
CA GLU A 163 17.09 -6.12 8.01
C GLU A 163 15.66 -6.68 8.03
N MET A 164 15.44 -7.83 8.67
CA MET A 164 14.09 -8.39 8.82
C MET A 164 13.16 -7.47 9.62
N ALA A 165 13.68 -6.75 10.62
CA ALA A 165 12.93 -5.74 11.35
C ALA A 165 12.56 -4.54 10.47
N LEU A 166 13.49 -4.04 9.62
CA LEU A 166 13.21 -2.97 8.65
C LEU A 166 12.16 -3.37 7.60
N ARG A 167 12.11 -4.66 7.25
CA ARG A 167 11.08 -5.24 6.36
C ARG A 167 9.75 -5.55 7.08
N ASN A 168 9.61 -5.15 8.35
CA ASN A 168 8.42 -5.36 9.19
C ASN A 168 8.05 -6.85 9.38
N ARG A 169 9.06 -7.75 9.42
CA ARG A 169 8.87 -9.20 9.52
C ARG A 169 9.13 -9.77 10.92
N VAL A 170 9.67 -8.97 11.85
CA VAL A 170 10.08 -9.43 13.19
C VAL A 170 9.20 -8.80 14.26
N GLU A 171 8.69 -9.59 15.19
CA GLU A 171 8.01 -9.09 16.39
C GLU A 171 9.03 -8.85 17.52
N LEU A 172 9.01 -7.68 18.16
CA LEU A 172 9.97 -7.34 19.21
C LEU A 172 9.98 -8.33 20.40
N ASN A 173 8.81 -8.83 20.80
CA ASN A 173 8.68 -9.83 21.86
C ASN A 173 9.17 -11.25 21.46
N LYS A 174 9.46 -11.47 20.17
CA LYS A 174 9.92 -12.74 19.61
C LYS A 174 11.28 -12.60 18.89
N LEU A 175 12.13 -11.67 19.35
CA LEU A 175 13.47 -11.48 18.78
C LEU A 175 14.30 -12.77 18.80
N ASN A 176 14.19 -13.58 19.86
CA ASN A 176 14.86 -14.88 19.94
C ASN A 176 14.52 -15.82 18.77
N GLU A 177 13.27 -15.83 18.30
CA GLU A 177 12.85 -16.66 17.16
C GLU A 177 13.49 -16.15 15.86
N ALA A 178 13.57 -14.82 15.68
CA ALA A 178 14.23 -14.21 14.54
C ALA A 178 15.74 -14.45 14.53
N VAL A 179 16.39 -14.39 15.70
CA VAL A 179 17.82 -14.71 15.85
C VAL A 179 18.09 -16.16 15.51
N LYS A 180 17.30 -17.10 16.02
CA LYS A 180 17.41 -18.53 15.65
C LYS A 180 17.27 -18.73 14.15
N ALA A 181 16.27 -18.11 13.52
CA ALA A 181 16.07 -18.20 12.08
C ALA A 181 17.26 -17.63 11.29
N ALA A 182 17.84 -16.52 11.74
CA ALA A 182 19.02 -15.91 11.12
C ALA A 182 20.28 -16.79 11.30
N VAL A 183 20.49 -17.40 12.47
CA VAL A 183 21.58 -18.35 12.70
C VAL A 183 21.43 -19.59 11.84
N THR A 184 20.24 -20.17 11.75
CA THR A 184 19.98 -21.32 10.87
C THR A 184 20.23 -20.97 9.40
N ALA A 185 19.82 -19.78 8.96
CA ALA A 185 20.07 -19.31 7.60
C ALA A 185 21.57 -19.09 7.34
N TYR A 186 22.29 -18.49 8.28
CA TYR A 186 23.74 -18.33 8.23
C TYR A 186 24.44 -19.68 8.11
N ASN A 187 24.17 -20.61 9.02
CA ASN A 187 24.77 -21.94 8.98
C ASN A 187 24.49 -22.67 7.67
N ARG A 188 23.28 -22.54 7.11
CA ARG A 188 22.95 -23.14 5.79
C ARG A 188 23.78 -22.58 4.64
N GLN A 189 24.17 -21.30 4.69
CA GLN A 189 25.05 -20.70 3.68
C GLN A 189 26.45 -21.31 3.74
N PHE A 190 26.92 -21.67 4.93
CA PHE A 190 28.27 -22.20 5.16
C PHE A 190 28.36 -23.73 5.25
N ASP A 191 27.23 -24.44 5.34
CA ASP A 191 27.19 -25.92 5.29
C ASP A 191 27.64 -26.46 3.92
N HIS A 192 27.58 -25.62 2.87
CA HIS A 192 28.16 -25.91 1.56
C HIS A 192 29.70 -25.80 1.53
N PHE A 193 30.28 -25.11 2.51
CA PHE A 193 31.72 -24.94 2.69
C PHE A 193 32.19 -25.77 3.88
N LYS A 194 31.92 -27.08 3.87
CA LYS A 194 32.72 -27.97 4.72
C LYS A 194 34.15 -27.87 4.21
N ASN A 195 35.06 -27.36 5.05
CA ASN A 195 36.49 -27.46 4.82
C ASN A 195 36.83 -28.95 4.76
N VAL A 196 36.87 -29.51 3.56
CA VAL A 196 37.35 -30.87 3.36
C VAL A 196 38.86 -30.77 3.31
N SER A 197 39.54 -31.39 4.28
CA SER A 197 40.98 -31.55 4.22
C SER A 197 41.34 -32.21 2.89
N ILE A 198 42.33 -31.65 2.19
CA ILE A 198 42.81 -32.20 0.91
C ILE A 198 43.34 -33.63 1.13
N ASP A 199 43.89 -33.89 2.31
CA ASP A 199 44.45 -35.17 2.74
C ASP A 199 43.40 -36.17 3.28
N ALA A 200 42.12 -35.76 3.38
CA ALA A 200 41.08 -36.68 3.83
C ALA A 200 40.70 -37.66 2.70
N PRO A 201 40.57 -38.97 3.01
CA PRO A 201 40.17 -39.96 2.02
C PRO A 201 38.75 -39.67 1.51
N ILE A 202 38.55 -39.80 0.21
CA ILE A 202 37.25 -39.63 -0.41
C ILE A 202 36.36 -40.83 -0.04
N ALA A 203 35.15 -40.54 0.44
CA ALA A 203 34.21 -41.60 0.82
C ALA A 203 33.86 -42.46 -0.41
N GLY A 204 34.05 -43.78 -0.30
CA GLY A 204 33.78 -44.74 -1.37
C GLY A 204 34.95 -45.06 -2.30
N THR A 205 36.15 -44.54 -2.03
CA THR A 205 37.38 -44.90 -2.72
C THR A 205 38.39 -45.55 -1.77
N ASP A 206 39.22 -46.45 -2.31
CA ASP A 206 40.26 -47.16 -1.58
C ASP A 206 41.44 -46.21 -1.31
N SER A 207 41.31 -45.38 -0.27
CA SER A 207 42.32 -44.40 0.20
C SER A 207 42.71 -43.24 -0.73
N LEU A 208 42.01 -43.05 -1.87
CA LEU A 208 42.24 -41.90 -2.74
C LEU A 208 41.91 -40.59 -2.00
N THR A 209 42.85 -39.67 -1.94
CA THR A 209 42.66 -38.33 -1.35
C THR A 209 42.32 -37.32 -2.45
N ARG A 210 41.85 -36.14 -2.05
CA ARG A 210 41.62 -35.06 -3.02
C ARG A 210 42.94 -34.47 -3.53
N ALA A 211 44.05 -34.65 -2.79
CA ALA A 211 45.39 -34.32 -3.24
C ALA A 211 45.77 -35.09 -4.51
N ASP A 212 45.44 -36.38 -4.54
CA ASP A 212 45.79 -37.29 -5.65
C ASP A 212 45.02 -36.99 -6.94
N MET A 213 43.94 -36.22 -6.85
CA MET A 213 43.15 -35.78 -8.01
C MET A 213 43.61 -34.43 -8.57
N ILE A 214 44.54 -33.74 -7.89
CA ILE A 214 45.15 -32.51 -8.39
C ILE A 214 46.30 -32.92 -9.29
N ASP A 215 46.13 -32.67 -10.59
CA ASP A 215 47.12 -33.00 -11.62
C ASP A 215 48.48 -32.38 -11.27
N SER A 216 49.56 -33.16 -11.37
CA SER A 216 50.93 -32.73 -10.99
C SER A 216 51.48 -31.58 -11.85
N GLU A 217 50.73 -31.12 -12.86
CA GLU A 217 51.04 -29.97 -13.70
C GLU A 217 50.31 -28.67 -13.28
N ALA A 218 49.50 -28.69 -12.22
CA ALA A 218 48.85 -27.49 -11.71
C ALA A 218 49.85 -26.58 -10.98
N PHE A 219 50.17 -25.44 -11.61
CA PHE A 219 51.05 -24.36 -11.15
C PHE A 219 51.26 -24.27 -9.63
N HIS A 220 52.49 -24.52 -9.21
CA HIS A 220 52.99 -24.15 -7.88
C HIS A 220 53.28 -22.64 -7.85
N PHE A 221 52.64 -21.92 -6.92
CA PHE A 221 53.01 -20.55 -6.53
C PHE A 221 53.96 -20.58 -5.33
#